data_AF-A0A1C2AVD9-F1
#
_entry.id   AF-A0A1C2AVD9-F1
#
_cell.length_a   1.000
_cell.length_b   1.000
_cell.length_c   1.000
_cell.angle_alpha   90.00
_cell.angle_beta   90.00
_cell.angle_gamma   90.00
#
_symmetry.space_group_name_H-M   'P 1'
#
loop_
_entity.id
_entity.type
_entity.pdbx_description
1 polymer ?
#
loop_
_entity_poly.entity_id
_entity_poly.type
_entity_poly.pdbx_seq_one_letter_code
_entity_poly.pdbx_strand_id
1 'polypeptide(L)'
;MHRYINFLTYILIVFHLFTFVGIIVVFSILWSYSNKLPDYKFLKNYKPPVSSKVYSGNGVLISDFSSEKRIFVPFNAIPKKIIYSFLSSEDKNFFRHPGVDAKGVVRAVKNNIFNLINSNRLEGASTITQQVAKNFLLSNEISLDRKIKEAILAFRIERVLSKERILELYLNQIYLGEGSYGIASASLRYFDKPISELNYSESALLAALPKAPSKYNPYKNKELATYRRNLVIKNLYDNNYISKENYDEFINSEIILKKRKKIFLEDTRYFIEDIRKKVILDYGYDKVHKQGFNIKSPINLELQNLASASLRKGLLEYDKRKGWRGPLDNRNDKDWNKNLEQFNLEKIIGWEIAIVKRIDKFETVIQTANKENGVINYEDINWTRKNFDQIFKINDLVYVKKISDGIFSLRQLPNVN
;
A
#
# COMPACT_ATOMS: atom_id res chain seq x y z
N MET A 1 2.92 -71.96 -7.06
CA MET A 1 2.97 -70.81 -8.01
C MET A 1 1.59 -70.17 -8.23
N HIS A 2 0.51 -70.94 -8.49
CA HIS A 2 -0.85 -70.41 -8.70
C HIS A 2 -1.43 -69.55 -7.56
N ARG A 3 -1.26 -69.90 -6.27
CA ARG A 3 -1.77 -69.08 -5.15
C ARG A 3 -1.15 -67.68 -5.08
N TYR A 4 0.12 -67.54 -5.43
CA TYR A 4 0.81 -66.24 -5.46
C TYR A 4 0.36 -65.37 -6.64
N ILE A 5 0.12 -65.98 -7.80
CA ILE A 5 -0.41 -65.30 -8.98
C ILE A 5 -1.83 -64.79 -8.69
N ASN A 6 -2.70 -65.59 -8.08
CA ASN A 6 -4.06 -65.18 -7.73
C ASN A 6 -4.07 -64.04 -6.68
N PHE A 7 -3.15 -64.05 -5.72
CA PHE A 7 -3.00 -62.99 -4.73
C PHE A 7 -2.55 -61.66 -5.35
N LEU A 8 -1.54 -61.69 -6.23
CA LEU A 8 -1.07 -60.49 -6.94
C LEU A 8 -2.16 -59.89 -7.83
N THR A 9 -2.92 -60.77 -8.51
CA THR A 9 -4.04 -60.36 -9.37
C THR A 9 -5.15 -59.69 -8.55
N TYR A 10 -5.45 -60.19 -7.36
CA TYR A 10 -6.42 -59.58 -6.45
C TYR A 10 -5.99 -58.20 -5.97
N ILE A 11 -4.71 -58.02 -5.62
CA ILE A 11 -4.15 -56.72 -5.25
C ILE A 11 -4.26 -55.72 -6.41
N LEU A 12 -3.94 -56.15 -7.64
CA LEU A 12 -4.06 -55.30 -8.82
C LEU A 12 -5.51 -54.91 -9.12
N ILE A 13 -6.46 -55.85 -9.00
CA ILE A 13 -7.89 -55.56 -9.17
C ILE A 13 -8.38 -54.56 -8.13
N VAL A 14 -8.03 -54.77 -6.86
CA VAL A 14 -8.38 -53.85 -5.77
C VAL A 14 -7.75 -52.47 -6.00
N PHE A 15 -6.48 -52.41 -6.41
CA PHE A 15 -5.82 -51.16 -6.76
C PHE A 15 -6.52 -50.42 -7.91
N HIS A 16 -6.84 -51.12 -9.00
CA HIS A 16 -7.57 -50.53 -10.13
C HIS A 16 -8.97 -50.06 -9.74
N LEU A 17 -9.68 -50.82 -8.89
CA LEU A 17 -10.99 -50.42 -8.36
C LEU A 17 -10.89 -49.13 -7.52
N PHE A 18 -9.94 -49.05 -6.60
CA PHE A 18 -9.70 -47.83 -5.82
C PHE A 18 -9.31 -46.65 -6.72
N THR A 19 -8.51 -46.89 -7.76
CA THR A 19 -8.13 -45.85 -8.72
C THR A 19 -9.34 -45.35 -9.51
N PHE A 20 -10.19 -46.27 -9.98
CA PHE A 20 -11.41 -45.95 -10.72
C PHE A 20 -12.42 -45.18 -9.88
N VAL A 21 -12.67 -45.64 -8.65
CA VAL A 21 -13.51 -44.92 -7.67
C VAL A 21 -12.92 -43.54 -7.38
N GLY A 22 -11.61 -43.44 -7.21
CA GLY A 22 -10.92 -42.16 -7.04
C GLY A 22 -11.13 -41.21 -8.21
N ILE A 23 -11.05 -41.70 -9.46
CA ILE A 23 -11.33 -40.91 -10.67
C ILE A 23 -12.79 -40.44 -10.69
N ILE A 24 -13.74 -41.31 -10.37
CA ILE A 24 -15.17 -40.95 -10.30
C ILE A 24 -15.41 -39.87 -9.24
N VAL A 25 -14.80 -40.00 -8.06
CA VAL A 25 -14.91 -39.00 -6.98
C VAL A 25 -14.35 -37.67 -7.43
N VAL A 26 -13.14 -37.65 -8.01
CA VAL A 26 -12.52 -36.42 -8.54
C VAL A 26 -13.41 -35.81 -9.63
N PHE A 27 -13.89 -36.62 -10.58
CA PHE A 27 -14.77 -36.13 -11.65
C PHE A 27 -16.08 -35.56 -11.10
N SER A 28 -16.70 -36.23 -10.12
CA SER A 28 -17.94 -35.79 -9.49
C SER A 28 -17.76 -34.47 -8.73
N ILE A 29 -16.63 -34.31 -8.03
CA ILE A 29 -16.24 -33.04 -7.38
C ILE A 29 -16.06 -31.95 -8.44
N LEU A 30 -15.29 -32.21 -9.49
CA LEU A 30 -15.05 -31.25 -10.57
C LEU A 30 -16.36 -30.83 -11.26
N TRP A 31 -17.27 -31.78 -11.52
CA TRP A 31 -18.57 -31.55 -12.15
C TRP A 31 -19.50 -30.71 -11.27
N SER A 32 -19.62 -31.07 -9.98
CA SER A 32 -20.44 -30.35 -9.02
C SER A 32 -20.01 -28.89 -8.87
N TYR A 33 -18.70 -28.65 -8.80
CA TYR A 33 -18.14 -27.30 -8.68
C TYR A 33 -18.21 -26.51 -9.98
N SER A 34 -18.00 -27.17 -11.12
CA SER A 34 -17.97 -26.58 -12.46
C SER A 34 -19.19 -25.69 -12.78
N ASN A 35 -20.37 -26.07 -12.30
CA ASN A 35 -21.64 -25.41 -12.61
C ASN A 35 -21.89 -24.14 -11.78
N LYS A 36 -21.10 -23.91 -10.72
CA LYS A 36 -21.25 -22.77 -9.80
C LYS A 36 -20.09 -21.76 -9.91
N LEU A 37 -19.25 -21.88 -10.93
CA LEU A 37 -18.09 -21.03 -11.10
C LEU A 37 -18.45 -19.71 -11.81
N PRO A 38 -17.87 -18.59 -11.37
CA PRO A 38 -18.03 -17.29 -12.05
C PRO A 38 -17.46 -17.33 -13.47
N ASP A 39 -17.99 -16.47 -14.34
CA ASP A 39 -17.45 -16.30 -15.68
C ASP A 39 -16.03 -15.71 -15.63
N TYR A 40 -15.12 -16.31 -16.39
CA TYR A 40 -13.72 -15.94 -16.47
C TYR A 40 -13.37 -15.32 -17.83
N LYS A 41 -14.27 -15.38 -18.82
CA LYS A 41 -14.01 -14.91 -20.19
C LYS A 41 -13.75 -13.42 -20.26
N PHE A 42 -14.33 -12.63 -19.34
CA PHE A 42 -14.08 -11.19 -19.26
C PHE A 42 -12.60 -10.85 -19.03
N LEU A 43 -11.80 -11.75 -18.44
CA LEU A 43 -10.37 -11.54 -18.19
C LEU A 43 -9.57 -11.34 -19.49
N LYS A 44 -10.05 -11.91 -20.61
CA LYS A 44 -9.44 -11.70 -21.94
C LYS A 44 -9.39 -10.22 -22.30
N ASN A 45 -10.47 -9.49 -22.04
CA ASN A 45 -10.62 -8.07 -22.37
C ASN A 45 -10.58 -7.15 -21.14
N TYR A 46 -10.26 -7.69 -19.97
CA TYR A 46 -10.24 -6.92 -18.72
C TYR A 46 -9.26 -5.75 -18.82
N LYS A 47 -9.77 -4.55 -18.55
CA LYS A 47 -8.97 -3.35 -18.36
C LYS A 47 -9.16 -2.93 -16.91
N PRO A 48 -8.09 -2.83 -16.10
CA PRO A 48 -8.25 -2.40 -14.72
C PRO A 48 -8.76 -0.96 -14.68
N PRO A 49 -9.42 -0.58 -13.57
CA PRO A 49 -9.77 0.80 -13.35
C PRO A 49 -8.49 1.64 -13.34
N VAL A 50 -8.43 2.63 -14.23
CA VAL A 50 -7.29 3.55 -14.32
C VAL A 50 -7.62 4.80 -13.53
N SER A 51 -6.65 5.25 -12.74
CA SER A 51 -6.64 6.52 -12.03
C SER A 51 -6.95 7.70 -12.95
N SER A 52 -7.98 8.49 -12.64
CA SER A 52 -8.13 9.81 -13.24
C SER A 52 -7.19 10.80 -12.57
N LYS A 53 -6.43 11.53 -13.39
CA LYS A 53 -5.40 12.47 -12.98
C LYS A 53 -5.85 13.89 -13.21
N VAL A 54 -5.59 14.75 -12.24
CA VAL A 54 -5.90 16.18 -12.31
C VAL A 54 -4.62 16.97 -12.44
N TYR A 55 -4.56 17.82 -13.44
CA TYR A 55 -3.44 18.69 -13.76
C TYR A 55 -3.82 20.15 -13.56
N SER A 56 -2.88 20.96 -13.08
CA SER A 56 -2.97 22.42 -13.07
C SER A 56 -2.87 23.00 -14.48
N GLY A 57 -3.07 24.32 -14.62
CA GLY A 57 -3.02 25.01 -15.91
C GLY A 57 -1.65 24.92 -16.58
N ASN A 58 -0.59 24.79 -15.79
CA ASN A 58 0.80 24.59 -16.23
C ASN A 58 1.21 23.10 -16.33
N GLY A 59 0.27 22.15 -16.23
CA GLY A 59 0.53 20.72 -16.46
C GLY A 59 1.13 19.95 -15.28
N VAL A 60 1.19 20.55 -14.08
CA VAL A 60 1.64 19.84 -12.87
C VAL A 60 0.51 18.93 -12.38
N LEU A 61 0.83 17.68 -12.03
CA LEU A 61 -0.14 16.76 -11.43
C LEU A 61 -0.50 17.23 -10.00
N ILE A 62 -1.74 17.67 -9.79
CA ILE A 62 -2.22 18.22 -8.51
C ILE A 62 -3.09 17.24 -7.73
N SER A 63 -3.78 16.30 -8.40
CA SER A 63 -4.58 15.29 -7.74
C SER A 63 -4.75 14.01 -8.56
N ASP A 64 -5.24 12.99 -7.88
CA ASP A 64 -5.53 11.66 -8.40
C ASP A 64 -6.85 11.18 -7.76
N PHE A 65 -7.88 10.99 -8.57
CA PHE A 65 -9.22 10.59 -8.14
C PHE A 65 -9.43 9.07 -8.11
N SER A 66 -8.38 8.28 -7.93
CA SER A 66 -8.54 6.81 -7.83
C SER A 66 -9.23 6.37 -6.54
N SER A 67 -10.16 5.42 -6.65
CA SER A 67 -10.53 4.56 -5.52
C SER A 67 -9.38 3.63 -5.12
N GLU A 68 -8.62 3.14 -6.10
CA GLU A 68 -7.43 2.31 -5.92
C GLU A 68 -6.29 2.76 -6.83
N LYS A 69 -5.11 3.00 -6.27
CA LYS A 69 -3.95 3.50 -7.03
C LYS A 69 -3.33 2.38 -7.86
N ARG A 70 -3.87 2.16 -9.05
CA ARG A 70 -3.37 1.17 -10.00
C ARG A 70 -2.74 1.87 -11.21
N ILE A 71 -1.54 1.44 -11.56
CA ILE A 71 -0.88 1.78 -12.82
C ILE A 71 -0.80 0.49 -13.61
N PHE A 72 -1.61 0.39 -14.66
CA PHE A 72 -1.56 -0.77 -15.54
C PHE A 72 -0.34 -0.70 -16.44
N VAL A 73 0.38 -1.81 -16.52
CA VAL A 73 1.54 -1.99 -17.39
C VAL A 73 1.31 -3.22 -18.27
N PRO A 74 1.35 -3.08 -19.60
CA PRO A 74 1.23 -4.23 -20.49
C PRO A 74 2.46 -5.13 -20.38
N PHE A 75 2.31 -6.42 -20.63
CA PHE A 75 3.33 -7.45 -20.44
C PHE A 75 4.67 -7.11 -21.12
N ASN A 76 4.60 -6.61 -22.35
CA ASN A 76 5.77 -6.23 -23.15
C ASN A 76 6.57 -5.06 -22.55
N ALA A 77 5.97 -4.25 -21.68
CA ALA A 77 6.63 -3.17 -20.97
C ALA A 77 7.17 -3.60 -19.59
N ILE A 78 6.92 -4.84 -19.15
CA ILE A 78 7.42 -5.37 -17.88
C ILE A 78 8.84 -5.92 -18.09
N PRO A 79 9.87 -5.38 -17.41
CA PRO A 79 11.23 -5.86 -17.55
C PRO A 79 11.40 -7.33 -17.13
N LYS A 80 12.26 -8.07 -17.85
CA LYS A 80 12.56 -9.49 -17.58
C LYS A 80 12.98 -9.76 -16.14
N LYS A 81 13.77 -8.87 -15.53
CA LYS A 81 14.17 -8.95 -14.12
C LYS A 81 12.99 -9.08 -13.15
N ILE A 82 11.91 -8.34 -13.39
CA ILE A 82 10.67 -8.44 -12.60
C ILE A 82 10.00 -9.78 -12.85
N ILE A 83 9.81 -10.15 -14.13
CA ILE A 83 9.22 -11.43 -14.52
C ILE A 83 9.95 -12.58 -13.82
N TYR A 84 11.27 -12.64 -13.93
CA TYR A 84 12.10 -13.70 -13.33
C TYR A 84 12.04 -13.70 -11.80
N SER A 85 12.01 -12.54 -11.14
CA SER A 85 11.86 -12.46 -9.68
C SER A 85 10.54 -13.07 -9.21
N PHE A 86 9.43 -12.73 -9.87
CA PHE A 86 8.11 -13.25 -9.52
C PHE A 86 7.97 -14.74 -9.85
N LEU A 87 8.42 -15.19 -11.02
CA LEU A 87 8.41 -16.61 -11.37
C LEU A 87 9.26 -17.43 -10.39
N SER A 88 10.46 -16.96 -10.05
CA SER A 88 11.35 -17.67 -9.13
C SER A 88 10.82 -17.72 -7.70
N SER A 89 10.04 -16.72 -7.27
CA SER A 89 9.45 -16.65 -5.93
C SER A 89 8.15 -17.47 -5.83
N GLU A 90 7.28 -17.38 -6.83
CA GLU A 90 5.89 -17.84 -6.75
C GLU A 90 5.64 -19.10 -7.59
N ASP A 91 6.18 -19.19 -8.81
CA ASP A 91 5.82 -20.24 -9.76
C ASP A 91 6.89 -20.44 -10.86
N LYS A 92 7.96 -21.18 -10.53
CA LYS A 92 9.11 -21.33 -11.42
C LYS A 92 8.80 -22.11 -12.71
N ASN A 93 7.74 -22.93 -12.69
CA ASN A 93 7.32 -23.76 -13.81
C ASN A 93 6.15 -23.13 -14.57
N PHE A 94 5.83 -21.86 -14.31
CA PHE A 94 4.64 -21.19 -14.81
C PHE A 94 4.37 -21.44 -16.30
N PHE A 95 5.36 -21.28 -17.16
CA PHE A 95 5.18 -21.46 -18.62
C PHE A 95 4.97 -22.92 -19.07
N ARG A 96 5.17 -23.91 -18.20
CA ARG A 96 5.16 -25.33 -18.57
C ARG A 96 3.91 -26.10 -18.12
N HIS A 97 3.23 -25.66 -17.07
CA HIS A 97 2.07 -26.37 -16.53
C HIS A 97 0.74 -25.76 -17.04
N PRO A 98 -0.37 -26.52 -17.10
CA PRO A 98 -1.68 -26.02 -17.54
C PRO A 98 -2.52 -25.51 -16.35
N GLY A 99 -2.09 -24.42 -15.71
CA GLY A 99 -2.83 -23.79 -14.60
C GLY A 99 -2.47 -24.28 -13.21
N VAL A 100 -2.18 -25.58 -13.04
CA VAL A 100 -1.74 -26.16 -11.76
C VAL A 100 -0.43 -26.93 -11.96
N ASP A 101 0.57 -26.66 -11.13
CA ASP A 101 1.83 -27.42 -11.12
C ASP A 101 1.66 -28.71 -10.31
N ALA A 102 1.18 -29.78 -10.96
CA ALA A 102 1.00 -31.08 -10.32
C ALA A 102 2.31 -31.62 -9.71
N LYS A 103 3.45 -31.45 -10.39
CA LYS A 103 4.77 -31.84 -9.86
C LYS A 103 5.14 -31.00 -8.64
N GLY A 104 4.85 -29.69 -8.70
CA GLY A 104 5.01 -28.75 -7.60
C GLY A 104 4.17 -29.12 -6.37
N VAL A 105 2.90 -29.49 -6.57
CA VAL A 105 1.99 -29.94 -5.51
C VAL A 105 2.49 -31.23 -4.85
N VAL A 106 2.83 -32.26 -5.63
CA VAL A 106 3.33 -33.53 -5.07
C VAL A 106 4.62 -33.32 -4.28
N ARG A 107 5.55 -32.51 -4.81
CA ARG A 107 6.79 -32.15 -4.11
C ARG A 107 6.50 -31.41 -2.80
N ALA A 108 5.62 -30.42 -2.82
CA ALA A 108 5.25 -29.66 -1.63
C ALA A 108 4.59 -30.56 -0.57
N VAL A 109 3.70 -31.48 -0.96
CA VAL A 109 3.09 -32.46 -0.05
C VAL A 109 4.16 -33.34 0.58
N LYS A 110 5.07 -33.92 -0.22
CA LYS A 110 6.17 -34.74 0.28
C LYS A 110 7.04 -33.96 1.27
N ASN A 111 7.49 -32.76 0.88
CA ASN A 111 8.33 -31.91 1.72
C ASN A 111 7.61 -31.48 3.01
N ASN A 112 6.31 -31.21 2.94
CA ASN A 112 5.51 -30.82 4.09
C ASN A 112 5.36 -31.95 5.12
N ILE A 113 5.29 -33.21 4.70
CA ILE A 113 5.32 -34.36 5.61
C ILE A 113 6.64 -34.38 6.39
N PHE A 114 7.77 -34.21 5.71
CA PHE A 114 9.08 -34.10 6.38
C PHE A 114 9.19 -32.83 7.25
N ASN A 115 8.66 -31.71 6.80
CA ASN A 115 8.72 -30.45 7.53
C ASN A 115 7.86 -30.47 8.80
N LEU A 116 6.72 -31.16 8.80
CA LEU A 116 5.89 -31.39 9.99
C LEU A 116 6.66 -32.17 11.07
N ILE A 117 7.40 -33.21 10.66
CA ILE A 117 8.22 -34.01 11.57
C ILE A 117 9.36 -33.17 12.17
N ASN A 118 9.94 -32.27 11.38
CA ASN A 118 11.09 -31.44 11.78
C ASN A 118 10.69 -30.06 12.34
N SER A 119 9.41 -29.79 12.59
CA SER A 119 8.89 -28.46 12.98
C SER A 119 9.32 -27.31 12.05
N ASN A 120 9.59 -27.64 10.78
CA ASN A 120 10.00 -26.69 9.74
C ASN A 120 8.77 -26.07 9.06
N ARG A 121 8.99 -24.92 8.41
CA ARG A 121 7.92 -24.19 7.72
C ARG A 121 7.40 -24.95 6.50
N LEU A 122 6.07 -25.00 6.35
CA LEU A 122 5.42 -25.59 5.18
C LEU A 122 5.66 -24.80 3.88
N GLU A 123 5.89 -25.55 2.80
CA GLU A 123 5.95 -25.06 1.42
C GLU A 123 4.54 -24.86 0.85
N GLY A 124 4.35 -23.77 0.11
CA GLY A 124 3.14 -23.51 -0.66
C GLY A 124 3.24 -24.08 -2.07
N ALA A 125 2.12 -24.49 -2.65
CA ALA A 125 2.05 -25.06 -4.00
C ALA A 125 1.09 -24.31 -4.93
N SER A 126 0.73 -23.06 -4.61
CA SER A 126 -0.21 -22.29 -5.42
C SER A 126 0.47 -21.66 -6.63
N THR A 127 -0.12 -21.81 -7.81
CA THR A 127 0.41 -21.24 -9.06
C THR A 127 -0.02 -19.78 -9.25
N ILE A 128 0.64 -19.07 -10.16
CA ILE A 128 0.24 -17.70 -10.53
C ILE A 128 -1.19 -17.68 -11.09
N THR A 129 -1.57 -18.66 -11.90
CA THR A 129 -2.93 -18.73 -12.48
C THR A 129 -3.99 -18.96 -11.41
N GLN A 130 -3.71 -19.78 -10.39
CA GLN A 130 -4.61 -19.92 -9.24
C GLN A 130 -4.75 -18.61 -8.47
N GLN A 131 -3.65 -17.83 -8.32
CA GLN A 131 -3.72 -16.52 -7.69
C GLN A 131 -4.53 -15.51 -8.52
N VAL A 132 -4.47 -15.57 -9.85
CA VAL A 132 -5.35 -14.77 -10.73
C VAL A 132 -6.82 -15.16 -10.50
N ALA A 133 -7.15 -16.46 -10.52
CA ALA A 133 -8.50 -16.91 -10.22
C ALA A 133 -9.00 -16.40 -8.86
N LYS A 134 -8.16 -16.54 -7.83
CA LYS A 134 -8.45 -16.03 -6.47
C LYS A 134 -8.72 -14.53 -6.46
N ASN A 135 -7.84 -13.73 -7.04
CA ASN A 135 -7.87 -12.28 -6.90
C ASN A 135 -8.97 -11.59 -7.73
N PHE A 136 -9.45 -12.25 -8.80
CA PHE A 136 -10.43 -11.67 -9.72
C PHE A 136 -11.83 -12.26 -9.59
N LEU A 137 -11.96 -13.52 -9.19
CA LEU A 137 -13.20 -14.28 -9.36
C LEU A 137 -13.77 -14.83 -8.06
N LEU A 138 -12.96 -14.93 -7.00
CA LEU A 138 -13.35 -15.59 -5.76
C LEU A 138 -13.27 -14.64 -4.58
N SER A 139 -13.97 -15.01 -3.50
CA SER A 139 -13.87 -14.29 -2.23
C SER A 139 -12.53 -14.59 -1.51
N ASN A 140 -12.19 -13.73 -0.56
CA ASN A 140 -10.95 -13.86 0.23
C ASN A 140 -11.03 -14.90 1.36
N GLU A 141 -12.13 -15.65 1.48
CA GLU A 141 -12.31 -16.68 2.52
C GLU A 141 -11.26 -17.79 2.40
N ILE A 142 -10.74 -18.33 3.50
CA ILE A 142 -9.74 -19.41 3.44
C ILE A 142 -10.44 -20.76 3.65
N SER A 143 -10.80 -21.44 2.56
CA SER A 143 -11.46 -22.76 2.59
C SER A 143 -10.88 -23.73 1.55
N LEU A 144 -11.02 -25.04 1.81
CA LEU A 144 -10.65 -26.09 0.86
C LEU A 144 -11.55 -26.04 -0.39
N ASP A 145 -12.84 -25.76 -0.20
CA ASP A 145 -13.82 -25.52 -1.28
C ASP A 145 -13.31 -24.44 -2.25
N ARG A 146 -12.89 -23.29 -1.73
CA ARG A 146 -12.31 -22.22 -2.56
C ARG A 146 -11.05 -22.68 -3.28
N LYS A 147 -10.17 -23.46 -2.63
CA LYS A 147 -8.93 -23.94 -3.28
C LYS A 147 -9.22 -24.89 -4.45
N ILE A 148 -10.27 -25.70 -4.35
CA ILE A 148 -10.77 -26.52 -5.46
C ILE A 148 -11.29 -25.61 -6.60
N LYS A 149 -12.10 -24.59 -6.27
CA LYS A 149 -12.56 -23.58 -7.26
C LYS A 149 -11.40 -22.89 -7.98
N GLU A 150 -10.35 -22.49 -7.24
CA GLU A 150 -9.13 -21.89 -7.81
C GLU A 150 -8.46 -22.81 -8.83
N ALA A 151 -8.33 -24.11 -8.51
CA ALA A 151 -7.69 -25.07 -9.41
C ALA A 151 -8.50 -25.29 -10.71
N ILE A 152 -9.82 -25.42 -10.61
CA ILE A 152 -10.70 -25.58 -11.77
C ILE A 152 -10.69 -24.31 -12.64
N LEU A 153 -10.82 -23.14 -12.02
CA LEU A 153 -10.75 -21.86 -12.72
C LEU A 153 -9.39 -21.65 -13.36
N ALA A 154 -8.28 -22.01 -12.71
CA ALA A 154 -6.96 -21.88 -13.29
C ALA A 154 -6.85 -22.66 -14.60
N PHE A 155 -7.29 -23.92 -14.63
CA PHE A 155 -7.31 -24.72 -15.86
C PHE A 155 -8.17 -24.08 -16.96
N ARG A 156 -9.35 -23.54 -16.61
CA ARG A 156 -10.24 -22.85 -17.56
C ARG A 156 -9.65 -21.56 -18.12
N ILE A 157 -9.03 -20.76 -17.26
CA ILE A 157 -8.35 -19.51 -17.64
C ILE A 157 -7.25 -19.80 -18.66
N GLU A 158 -6.42 -20.81 -18.44
CA GLU A 158 -5.31 -21.14 -19.36
C GLU A 158 -5.75 -21.65 -20.73
N ARG A 159 -6.98 -22.16 -20.85
CA ARG A 159 -7.54 -22.54 -22.16
C ARG A 159 -7.93 -21.35 -23.02
N VAL A 160 -8.12 -20.17 -22.42
CA VAL A 160 -8.64 -18.98 -23.11
C VAL A 160 -7.64 -17.82 -23.12
N LEU A 161 -6.73 -17.77 -22.14
CA LEU A 161 -5.72 -16.73 -22.00
C LEU A 161 -4.31 -17.31 -22.18
N SER A 162 -3.48 -16.60 -22.93
CA SER A 162 -2.04 -16.86 -23.03
C SER A 162 -1.33 -16.66 -21.69
N LYS A 163 -0.19 -17.32 -21.47
CA LYS A 163 0.64 -17.19 -20.26
C LYS A 163 1.06 -15.75 -19.98
N GLU A 164 1.43 -15.00 -21.02
CA GLU A 164 1.81 -13.60 -20.96
C GLU A 164 0.68 -12.74 -20.39
N ARG A 165 -0.54 -12.93 -20.91
CA ARG A 165 -1.74 -12.25 -20.43
C ARG A 165 -2.09 -12.61 -18.99
N ILE A 166 -1.95 -13.86 -18.58
CA ILE A 166 -2.17 -14.27 -17.18
C ILE A 166 -1.17 -13.59 -16.25
N LEU A 167 0.10 -13.58 -16.64
CA LEU A 167 1.16 -12.94 -15.86
C LEU A 167 0.99 -11.42 -15.81
N GLU A 168 0.53 -10.79 -16.89
CA GLU A 168 0.16 -9.38 -16.94
C GLU A 168 -0.96 -9.05 -15.95
N LEU A 169 -2.06 -9.83 -15.96
CA LEU A 169 -3.16 -9.65 -15.02
C LEU A 169 -2.69 -9.82 -13.57
N TYR A 170 -1.86 -10.83 -13.31
CA TYR A 170 -1.29 -11.09 -12.00
C TYR A 170 -0.46 -9.92 -11.48
N LEU A 171 0.53 -9.49 -12.25
CA LEU A 171 1.48 -8.44 -11.86
C LEU A 171 0.81 -7.08 -11.72
N ASN A 172 -0.31 -6.83 -12.41
CA ASN A 172 -1.09 -5.60 -12.28
C ASN A 172 -2.13 -5.63 -11.16
N GLN A 173 -2.57 -6.81 -10.73
CA GLN A 173 -3.64 -6.94 -9.72
C GLN A 173 -3.13 -7.19 -8.31
N ILE A 174 -1.95 -7.80 -8.16
CA ILE A 174 -1.52 -8.30 -6.86
C ILE A 174 -1.30 -7.19 -5.84
N TYR A 175 -1.75 -7.41 -4.61
CA TYR A 175 -1.50 -6.50 -3.49
C TYR A 175 -0.07 -6.68 -2.98
N LEU A 176 0.68 -5.59 -2.96
CA LEU A 176 2.10 -5.57 -2.55
C LEU A 176 2.33 -4.73 -1.29
N GLY A 177 1.26 -4.41 -0.54
CA GLY A 177 1.38 -3.64 0.72
C GLY A 177 1.30 -2.14 0.51
N GLU A 178 1.19 -1.39 1.62
CA GLU A 178 1.14 0.09 1.60
C GLU A 178 0.06 0.69 0.68
N GLY A 179 -1.07 -0.02 0.50
CA GLY A 179 -2.14 0.41 -0.42
C GLY A 179 -1.76 0.31 -1.90
N SER A 180 -0.69 -0.42 -2.25
CA SER A 180 -0.19 -0.57 -3.61
C SER A 180 -0.70 -1.88 -4.22
N TYR A 181 -1.48 -1.75 -5.29
CA TYR A 181 -1.93 -2.86 -6.13
C TYR A 181 -1.19 -2.77 -7.48
N GLY A 182 -0.53 -3.86 -7.83
CA GLY A 182 0.28 -3.97 -9.02
C GLY A 182 1.72 -3.48 -8.88
N ILE A 183 2.60 -4.01 -9.72
CA ILE A 183 4.05 -3.79 -9.64
C ILE A 183 4.49 -2.33 -9.84
N ALA A 184 3.80 -1.58 -10.69
CA ALA A 184 4.19 -0.22 -11.02
C ALA A 184 3.84 0.75 -9.88
N SER A 185 2.66 0.58 -9.29
CA SER A 185 2.28 1.31 -8.08
C SER A 185 3.23 1.00 -6.93
N ALA A 186 3.60 -0.27 -6.74
CA ALA A 186 4.54 -0.66 -5.69
C ALA A 186 5.96 -0.11 -5.92
N SER A 187 6.46 -0.14 -7.16
CA SER A 187 7.74 0.43 -7.55
C SER A 187 7.85 1.92 -7.16
N LEU A 188 6.84 2.71 -7.51
CA LEU A 188 6.78 4.12 -7.12
C LEU A 188 6.61 4.31 -5.61
N ARG A 189 5.89 3.41 -4.94
CA ARG A 189 5.64 3.50 -3.50
C ARG A 189 6.90 3.22 -2.65
N TYR A 190 7.67 2.21 -3.03
CA TYR A 190 8.83 1.75 -2.26
C TYR A 190 10.12 2.44 -2.70
N PHE A 191 10.28 2.73 -4.00
CA PHE A 191 11.55 3.20 -4.58
C PHE A 191 11.46 4.53 -5.31
N ASP A 192 10.25 5.05 -5.56
CA ASP A 192 10.03 6.25 -6.39
C ASP A 192 10.71 6.13 -7.77
N LYS A 193 10.67 4.93 -8.35
CA LYS A 193 11.26 4.59 -9.64
C LYS A 193 10.22 4.00 -10.60
N PRO A 194 10.31 4.26 -11.92
CA PRO A 194 9.61 3.46 -12.90
C PRO A 194 10.15 2.02 -12.89
N ILE A 195 9.31 1.06 -13.27
CA ILE A 195 9.67 -0.36 -13.22
C ILE A 195 10.87 -0.74 -14.10
N SER A 196 11.10 0.02 -15.17
CA SER A 196 12.25 -0.12 -16.08
C SER A 196 13.59 0.05 -15.36
N GLU A 197 13.62 0.87 -14.30
CA GLU A 197 14.82 1.21 -13.54
C GLU A 197 15.08 0.30 -12.35
N LEU A 198 14.14 -0.58 -11.98
CA LEU A 198 14.32 -1.47 -10.83
C LEU A 198 15.48 -2.43 -11.06
N ASN A 199 16.36 -2.69 -10.10
CA ASN A 199 17.35 -3.78 -10.21
C ASN A 199 16.76 -5.13 -9.74
N TYR A 200 17.57 -6.21 -9.76
CA TYR A 200 17.13 -7.53 -9.30
C TYR A 200 16.84 -7.58 -7.79
N SER A 201 17.60 -6.87 -6.96
CA SER A 201 17.37 -6.78 -5.51
C SER A 201 16.03 -6.12 -5.19
N GLU A 202 15.70 -5.02 -5.86
CA GLU A 202 14.43 -4.30 -5.73
C GLU A 202 13.26 -5.14 -6.29
N SER A 203 13.46 -5.79 -7.44
CA SER A 203 12.46 -6.70 -8.03
C SER A 203 12.19 -7.91 -7.15
N ALA A 204 13.24 -8.48 -6.53
CA ALA A 204 13.15 -9.56 -5.57
C ALA A 204 12.42 -9.13 -4.29
N LEU A 205 12.60 -7.89 -3.84
CA LEU A 205 11.85 -7.34 -2.71
C LEU A 205 10.37 -7.28 -3.05
N LEU A 206 9.99 -6.76 -4.22
CA LEU A 206 8.58 -6.72 -4.63
C LEU A 206 7.99 -8.14 -4.76
N ALA A 207 8.73 -9.09 -5.32
CA ALA A 207 8.31 -10.50 -5.46
C ALA A 207 8.26 -11.26 -4.12
N ALA A 208 8.83 -10.72 -3.05
CA ALA A 208 8.77 -11.28 -1.69
C ALA A 208 7.46 -10.92 -0.96
N LEU A 209 6.81 -9.82 -1.34
CA LEU A 209 5.65 -9.25 -0.65
C LEU A 209 4.35 -10.06 -0.78
N PRO A 210 3.97 -10.64 -1.95
CA PRO A 210 2.71 -11.35 -2.15
C PRO A 210 2.30 -12.33 -1.04
N LYS A 211 3.29 -13.05 -0.50
CA LYS A 211 3.07 -14.08 0.53
C LYS A 211 2.46 -13.53 1.81
N ALA A 212 2.88 -12.34 2.25
CA ALA A 212 2.34 -11.67 3.42
C ALA A 212 2.72 -10.18 3.39
N PRO A 213 2.02 -9.34 2.61
CA PRO A 213 2.45 -7.98 2.30
C PRO A 213 2.62 -7.10 3.55
N SER A 214 1.77 -7.30 4.56
CA SER A 214 1.86 -6.57 5.84
C SER A 214 3.05 -7.01 6.69
N LYS A 215 3.40 -8.30 6.68
CA LYS A 215 4.48 -8.88 7.50
C LYS A 215 5.86 -8.59 6.91
N TYR A 216 5.98 -8.67 5.58
CA TYR A 216 7.23 -8.42 4.85
C TYR A 216 7.40 -6.97 4.42
N ASN A 217 6.60 -6.04 4.96
CA ASN A 217 6.68 -4.63 4.62
C ASN A 217 7.98 -4.01 5.15
N PRO A 218 8.89 -3.53 4.28
CA PRO A 218 10.19 -3.02 4.70
C PRO A 218 10.12 -1.71 5.50
N TYR A 219 9.00 -0.98 5.46
CA TYR A 219 8.77 0.18 6.35
C TYR A 219 8.40 -0.23 7.79
N LYS A 220 7.90 -1.45 7.99
CA LYS A 220 7.49 -1.97 9.30
C LYS A 220 8.54 -2.88 9.92
N ASN A 221 9.14 -3.74 9.10
CA ASN A 221 10.17 -4.68 9.55
C ASN A 221 11.20 -4.90 8.43
N LYS A 222 12.30 -4.13 8.46
CA LYS A 222 13.38 -4.19 7.46
C LYS A 222 14.10 -5.54 7.49
N GLU A 223 14.36 -6.10 8.67
CA GLU A 223 15.08 -7.37 8.82
C GLU A 223 14.33 -8.53 8.15
N LEU A 224 13.03 -8.67 8.46
CA LEU A 224 12.22 -9.74 7.90
C LEU A 224 11.98 -9.57 6.39
N ALA A 225 11.89 -8.33 5.92
CA ALA A 225 11.83 -8.01 4.50
C ALA A 225 13.14 -8.40 3.78
N THR A 226 14.30 -8.08 4.37
CA THR A 226 15.63 -8.47 3.87
C THR A 226 15.77 -9.98 3.78
N TYR A 227 15.42 -10.71 4.84
CA TYR A 227 15.43 -12.17 4.83
C TYR A 227 14.58 -12.73 3.67
N ARG A 228 13.35 -12.24 3.52
CA ARG A 228 12.44 -12.73 2.48
C ARG A 228 12.93 -12.37 1.07
N ARG A 229 13.46 -11.16 0.86
CA ARG A 229 14.09 -10.74 -0.40
C ARG A 229 15.27 -11.65 -0.75
N ASN A 230 16.14 -11.96 0.21
CA ASN A 230 17.33 -12.79 -0.01
C ASN A 230 16.95 -14.23 -0.41
N LEU A 231 15.84 -14.77 0.09
CA LEU A 231 15.30 -16.05 -0.41
C LEU A 231 14.90 -15.96 -1.90
N VAL A 232 14.32 -14.84 -2.35
CA VAL A 232 13.98 -14.64 -3.76
C VAL A 232 15.23 -14.48 -4.62
N ILE A 233 16.24 -13.75 -4.13
CA ILE A 233 17.56 -13.62 -4.78
C ILE A 233 18.23 -15.00 -4.93
N LYS A 234 18.18 -15.83 -3.89
CA LYS A 234 18.64 -17.22 -3.98
C LYS A 234 17.90 -18.02 -5.04
N ASN A 235 16.57 -17.90 -5.10
CA ASN A 235 15.80 -18.58 -6.14
C ASN A 235 16.14 -18.08 -7.56
N LEU A 236 16.45 -16.79 -7.72
CA LEU A 236 16.92 -16.25 -9.01
C LEU A 236 18.24 -16.89 -9.44
N TYR A 237 19.17 -17.04 -8.51
CA TYR A 237 20.46 -17.71 -8.73
C TYR A 237 20.28 -19.20 -9.03
N ASP A 238 19.52 -19.93 -8.20
CA ASP A 238 19.25 -21.36 -8.37
C ASP A 238 18.53 -21.67 -9.71
N ASN A 239 17.82 -20.70 -10.27
CA ASN A 239 17.16 -20.80 -11.58
C ASN A 239 17.98 -20.22 -12.74
N ASN A 240 19.26 -19.85 -12.51
CA ASN A 240 20.20 -19.29 -13.50
C ASN A 240 19.77 -17.96 -14.15
N TYR A 241 19.00 -17.12 -13.44
CA TYR A 241 18.61 -15.79 -13.93
C TYR A 241 19.62 -14.68 -13.59
N ILE A 242 20.49 -14.92 -12.61
CA ILE A 242 21.58 -14.03 -12.19
C ILE A 242 22.87 -14.82 -12.03
N SER A 243 24.02 -14.17 -12.25
CA SER A 243 25.33 -14.79 -12.01
C SER A 243 25.65 -14.90 -10.51
N LYS A 244 26.71 -15.64 -10.17
CA LYS A 244 27.17 -15.78 -8.79
C LYS A 244 27.61 -14.44 -8.19
N GLU A 245 28.28 -13.62 -8.98
CA GLU A 245 28.73 -12.28 -8.59
C GLU A 245 27.53 -11.38 -8.23
N ASN A 246 26.51 -11.36 -9.09
CA ASN A 246 25.26 -10.64 -8.84
C ASN A 246 24.53 -11.17 -7.58
N TYR A 247 24.51 -12.49 -7.39
CA TYR A 247 23.92 -13.10 -6.20
C TYR A 247 24.63 -12.60 -4.93
N ASP A 248 25.96 -12.68 -4.89
CA ASP A 248 26.76 -12.27 -3.73
C ASP A 248 26.68 -10.74 -3.48
N GLU A 249 26.58 -9.93 -4.54
CA GLU A 249 26.32 -8.49 -4.42
C GLU A 249 24.93 -8.22 -3.80
N PHE A 250 23.88 -8.81 -4.36
CA PHE A 250 22.52 -8.46 -3.97
C PHE A 250 22.11 -8.97 -2.58
N ILE A 251 22.63 -10.14 -2.13
CA ILE A 251 22.33 -10.61 -0.77
C ILE A 251 22.92 -9.70 0.31
N ASN A 252 24.05 -9.05 0.01
CA ASN A 252 24.75 -8.13 0.89
C ASN A 252 24.26 -6.67 0.74
N SER A 253 23.54 -6.36 -0.33
CA SER A 253 22.96 -5.03 -0.55
C SER A 253 21.90 -4.66 0.50
N GLU A 254 21.94 -3.42 0.97
CA GLU A 254 20.88 -2.88 1.83
C GLU A 254 19.59 -2.59 1.05
N ILE A 255 18.44 -2.71 1.73
CA ILE A 255 17.17 -2.19 1.20
C ILE A 255 17.16 -0.67 1.36
N ILE A 256 17.27 0.04 0.23
CA ILE A 256 17.13 1.50 0.14
C ILE A 256 15.70 1.83 -0.29
N LEU A 257 14.91 2.38 0.63
CA LEU A 257 13.55 2.85 0.33
C LEU A 257 13.57 4.34 0.03
N LYS A 258 12.77 4.76 -0.95
CA LYS A 258 12.55 6.17 -1.27
C LYS A 258 11.05 6.43 -1.32
N LYS A 259 10.52 6.95 -0.22
CA LYS A 259 9.11 7.33 -0.15
C LYS A 259 8.90 8.60 -0.96
N ARG A 260 8.12 8.52 -2.03
CA ARG A 260 7.72 9.70 -2.82
C ARG A 260 7.12 10.76 -1.90
N LYS A 261 7.73 11.94 -1.82
CA LYS A 261 7.16 13.10 -1.14
C LYS A 261 5.92 13.51 -1.93
N LYS A 262 4.74 13.31 -1.35
CA LYS A 262 3.51 13.84 -1.96
C LYS A 262 3.51 15.34 -1.73
N ILE A 263 3.64 16.10 -2.82
CA ILE A 263 3.35 17.53 -2.82
C ILE A 263 1.83 17.64 -2.76
N PHE A 264 1.25 17.37 -1.59
CA PHE A 264 -0.11 17.78 -1.34
C PHE A 264 -0.03 19.26 -1.03
N LEU A 265 -0.38 20.10 -1.99
CA LEU A 265 -0.68 21.49 -1.72
C LEU A 265 -2.00 21.48 -0.94
N GLU A 266 -1.92 21.44 0.39
CA GLU A 266 -3.10 21.41 1.27
C GLU A 266 -4.09 22.52 0.88
N ASP A 267 -3.56 23.68 0.48
CA ASP A 267 -4.24 24.88 -0.03
C ASP A 267 -5.05 24.68 -1.31
N THR A 268 -4.74 23.64 -2.09
CA THR A 268 -5.46 23.32 -3.33
C THR A 268 -6.58 22.32 -3.12
N ARG A 269 -6.69 21.71 -1.92
CA ARG A 269 -7.66 20.62 -1.67
C ARG A 269 -9.10 21.05 -1.90
N TYR A 270 -9.48 22.25 -1.47
CA TYR A 270 -10.84 22.75 -1.67
C TYR A 270 -11.19 22.83 -3.15
N PHE A 271 -10.32 23.48 -3.95
CA PHE A 271 -10.52 23.59 -5.40
C PHE A 271 -10.50 22.23 -6.10
N ILE A 272 -9.61 21.32 -5.69
CA ILE A 272 -9.56 19.95 -6.20
C ILE A 272 -10.87 19.20 -5.90
N GLU A 273 -11.46 19.37 -4.72
CA GLU A 273 -12.73 18.77 -4.35
C GLU A 273 -13.90 19.32 -5.17
N ASP A 274 -13.89 20.61 -5.49
CA ASP A 274 -14.89 21.21 -6.37
C ASP A 274 -14.75 20.71 -7.82
N ILE A 275 -13.51 20.57 -8.32
CA ILE A 275 -13.25 19.87 -9.59
C ILE A 275 -13.84 18.46 -9.51
N ARG A 276 -13.55 17.71 -8.45
CA ARG A 276 -14.03 16.33 -8.27
C ARG A 276 -15.55 16.26 -8.34
N LYS A 277 -16.25 17.09 -7.56
CA LYS A 277 -17.72 17.17 -7.55
C LYS A 277 -18.27 17.50 -8.93
N LYS A 278 -17.69 18.49 -9.61
CA LYS A 278 -18.12 18.90 -10.95
C LYS A 278 -17.92 17.79 -11.98
N VAL A 279 -16.74 17.18 -12.05
CA VAL A 279 -16.48 16.11 -13.03
C VAL A 279 -17.34 14.87 -12.75
N ILE A 280 -17.59 14.54 -11.47
CA ILE A 280 -18.52 13.45 -11.13
C ILE A 280 -19.95 13.78 -11.56
N LEU A 281 -20.40 15.02 -11.38
CA LEU A 281 -21.72 15.47 -11.83
C LEU A 281 -21.86 15.33 -13.35
N ASP A 282 -20.83 15.73 -14.11
CA ASP A 282 -20.87 15.77 -15.57
C ASP A 282 -20.71 14.37 -16.21
N TYR A 283 -19.92 13.47 -15.61
CA TYR A 283 -19.52 12.20 -16.25
C TYR A 283 -19.92 10.93 -15.47
N GLY A 284 -20.39 11.08 -14.24
CA GLY A 284 -20.74 9.98 -13.34
C GLY A 284 -19.55 9.40 -12.59
N TYR A 285 -19.82 8.92 -11.37
CA TYR A 285 -18.80 8.42 -10.42
C TYR A 285 -17.90 7.34 -11.03
N ASP A 286 -18.48 6.29 -11.64
CA ASP A 286 -17.69 5.16 -12.15
C ASP A 286 -16.72 5.56 -13.25
N LYS A 287 -17.09 6.49 -14.15
CA LYS A 287 -16.18 6.92 -15.21
C LYS A 287 -15.01 7.69 -14.64
N VAL A 288 -15.29 8.65 -13.76
CA VAL A 288 -14.25 9.47 -13.10
C VAL A 288 -13.31 8.61 -12.26
N HIS A 289 -13.81 7.60 -11.57
CA HIS A 289 -12.98 6.79 -10.68
C HIS A 289 -12.31 5.57 -11.36
N LYS A 290 -12.77 5.14 -12.54
CA LYS A 290 -12.31 3.88 -13.18
C LYS A 290 -11.82 4.01 -14.62
N GLN A 291 -12.06 5.11 -15.34
CA GLN A 291 -11.73 5.20 -16.78
C GLN A 291 -10.49 6.04 -17.11
N GLY A 292 -9.77 6.56 -16.11
CA GLY A 292 -8.45 7.17 -16.33
C GLY A 292 -8.48 8.51 -17.06
N PHE A 293 -9.37 9.42 -16.65
CA PHE A 293 -9.46 10.74 -17.28
C PHE A 293 -8.21 11.58 -17.03
N ASN A 294 -7.82 12.38 -18.03
CA ASN A 294 -6.84 13.45 -17.88
C ASN A 294 -7.59 14.77 -17.74
N ILE A 295 -7.77 15.23 -16.51
CA ILE A 295 -8.52 16.43 -16.17
C ILE A 295 -7.55 17.59 -16.10
N LYS A 296 -7.65 18.55 -17.03
CA LYS A 296 -6.90 19.81 -16.97
C LYS A 296 -7.75 20.88 -16.31
N SER A 297 -7.18 21.57 -15.33
CA SER A 297 -7.85 22.65 -14.61
C SER A 297 -7.12 23.98 -14.86
N PRO A 298 -7.81 25.13 -14.77
CA PRO A 298 -7.19 26.43 -14.98
C PRO A 298 -6.39 26.94 -13.77
N ILE A 299 -6.28 26.16 -12.68
CA ILE A 299 -5.59 26.62 -11.47
C ILE A 299 -4.11 26.88 -11.73
N ASN A 300 -3.68 28.06 -11.29
CA ASN A 300 -2.28 28.40 -11.13
C ASN A 300 -1.90 28.18 -9.67
N LEU A 301 -0.96 27.27 -9.42
CA LEU A 301 -0.56 26.86 -8.07
C LEU A 301 0.12 27.98 -7.28
N GLU A 302 0.88 28.83 -7.95
CA GLU A 302 1.54 29.97 -7.33
C GLU A 302 0.51 30.99 -6.86
N LEU A 303 -0.45 31.35 -7.73
CA LEU A 303 -1.54 32.25 -7.38
C LEU A 303 -2.42 31.68 -6.27
N GLN A 304 -2.71 30.37 -6.28
CA GLN A 304 -3.49 29.73 -5.21
C GLN A 304 -2.77 29.82 -3.85
N ASN A 305 -1.46 29.59 -3.83
CA ASN A 305 -0.65 29.69 -2.61
C ASN A 305 -0.64 31.14 -2.08
N LEU A 306 -0.45 32.12 -2.97
CA LEU A 306 -0.49 33.54 -2.62
C LEU A 306 -1.86 33.94 -2.09
N ALA A 307 -2.95 33.52 -2.74
CA ALA A 307 -4.32 33.79 -2.30
C ALA A 307 -4.59 33.20 -0.90
N SER A 308 -4.18 31.95 -0.67
CA SER A 308 -4.36 31.25 0.60
C SER A 308 -3.53 31.90 1.72
N ALA A 309 -2.29 32.28 1.43
CA ALA A 309 -1.42 33.01 2.35
C ALA A 309 -1.99 34.39 2.71
N SER A 310 -2.45 35.15 1.72
CA SER A 310 -3.05 36.48 1.91
C SER A 310 -4.33 36.41 2.72
N LEU A 311 -5.22 35.46 2.42
CA LEU A 311 -6.46 35.24 3.18
C LEU A 311 -6.13 34.91 4.64
N ARG A 312 -5.28 33.92 4.89
CA ARG A 312 -4.87 33.54 6.26
C ARG A 312 -4.25 34.72 7.01
N LYS A 313 -3.35 35.47 6.37
CA LYS A 313 -2.74 36.66 6.95
C LYS A 313 -3.80 37.69 7.34
N GLY A 314 -4.71 38.02 6.42
CA GLY A 314 -5.79 38.97 6.67
C GLY A 314 -6.72 38.55 7.81
N LEU A 315 -7.08 37.26 7.87
CA LEU A 315 -7.89 36.70 8.96
C LEU A 315 -7.18 36.79 10.31
N LEU A 316 -5.88 36.45 10.36
CA LEU A 316 -5.08 36.56 11.58
C LEU A 316 -4.94 38.01 12.05
N GLU A 317 -4.68 38.94 11.13
CA GLU A 317 -4.57 40.36 11.45
C GLU A 317 -5.90 40.95 11.92
N TYR A 318 -7.01 40.58 11.27
CA TYR A 318 -8.35 40.98 11.69
C TYR A 318 -8.66 40.47 13.10
N ASP A 319 -8.39 39.20 13.35
CA ASP A 319 -8.63 38.56 14.63
C ASP A 319 -7.78 39.17 15.76
N LYS A 320 -6.50 39.40 15.51
CA LYS A 320 -5.58 40.04 16.46
C LYS A 320 -6.06 41.44 16.88
N ARG A 321 -6.69 42.21 15.98
CA ARG A 321 -7.28 43.52 16.34
C ARG A 321 -8.43 43.42 17.34
N LYS A 322 -9.07 42.26 17.46
CA LYS A 322 -10.13 41.98 18.45
C LYS A 322 -9.59 41.49 19.79
N GLY A 323 -8.29 41.24 19.90
CA GLY A 323 -7.62 40.83 21.13
C GLY A 323 -7.66 39.33 21.43
N TRP A 324 -7.06 38.96 22.56
CA TRP A 324 -6.97 37.58 23.05
C TRP A 324 -8.29 37.10 23.65
N ARG A 325 -8.74 35.91 23.25
CA ARG A 325 -9.99 35.27 23.70
C ARG A 325 -9.79 34.20 24.76
N GLY A 326 -8.55 33.82 25.05
CA GLY A 326 -8.25 32.80 26.05
C GLY A 326 -7.60 31.55 25.45
N PRO A 327 -7.09 30.67 26.32
CA PRO A 327 -6.44 29.42 25.95
C PRO A 327 -7.43 28.42 25.34
N LEU A 328 -6.90 27.37 24.73
CA LEU A 328 -7.67 26.25 24.17
C LEU A 328 -8.33 25.40 25.26
N ASP A 329 -7.63 25.24 26.37
CA ASP A 329 -8.00 24.40 27.51
C ASP A 329 -7.09 24.76 28.70
N ASN A 330 -7.41 24.27 29.90
CA ASN A 330 -6.50 24.29 31.06
C ASN A 330 -6.46 22.88 31.67
N ARG A 331 -5.26 22.28 31.72
CA ARG A 331 -5.11 20.85 32.05
C ARG A 331 -4.30 20.61 33.32
N ASN A 332 -4.33 19.38 33.83
CA ASN A 332 -3.38 18.96 34.86
C ASN A 332 -2.08 18.46 34.21
N ASP A 333 -0.93 18.86 34.76
CA ASP A 333 0.38 18.72 34.11
C ASP A 333 0.81 17.26 33.81
N LYS A 334 0.33 16.29 34.59
CA LYS A 334 0.78 14.88 34.47
C LYS A 334 0.34 14.20 33.17
N ASP A 335 -0.73 14.67 32.52
CA ASP A 335 -1.39 14.00 31.39
C ASP A 335 -1.82 14.96 30.28
N TRP A 336 -1.24 16.16 30.23
CA TRP A 336 -1.74 17.23 29.37
C TRP A 336 -1.69 16.90 27.87
N ASN A 337 -0.79 16.00 27.46
CA ASN A 337 -0.59 15.58 26.07
C ASN A 337 -1.57 14.50 25.56
N LYS A 338 -2.49 14.01 26.39
CA LYS A 338 -3.55 13.08 25.95
C LYS A 338 -4.61 13.80 25.12
N ASN A 339 -5.26 13.15 24.17
CA ASN A 339 -6.41 13.70 23.41
C ASN A 339 -6.15 15.07 22.75
N LEU A 340 -4.92 15.36 22.31
CA LEU A 340 -4.62 16.58 21.56
C LEU A 340 -5.17 16.56 20.13
N GLU A 341 -5.64 15.40 19.67
CA GLU A 341 -6.14 15.20 18.30
C GLU A 341 -7.27 16.16 17.92
N GLN A 342 -8.12 16.55 18.89
CA GLN A 342 -9.22 17.51 18.69
C GLN A 342 -8.74 18.94 18.36
N PHE A 343 -7.49 19.27 18.69
CA PHE A 343 -6.87 20.57 18.45
C PHE A 343 -5.88 20.55 17.29
N ASN A 344 -5.76 19.44 16.57
CA ASN A 344 -4.83 19.35 15.46
C ASN A 344 -5.30 20.22 14.29
N LEU A 345 -4.41 21.12 13.88
CA LEU A 345 -4.60 21.97 12.71
C LEU A 345 -3.96 21.35 11.45
N GLU A 346 -4.26 21.93 10.28
CA GLU A 346 -3.58 21.57 9.04
C GLU A 346 -2.07 21.79 9.16
N LYS A 347 -1.25 20.87 8.62
CA LYS A 347 0.21 20.90 8.79
C LYS A 347 0.83 22.16 8.21
N ILE A 348 0.27 22.69 7.13
CA ILE A 348 0.74 23.92 6.48
C ILE A 348 0.63 25.16 7.37
N ILE A 349 -0.25 25.15 8.39
CA ILE A 349 -0.38 26.25 9.35
C ILE A 349 0.90 26.37 10.19
N GLY A 350 1.56 25.24 10.46
CA GLY A 350 2.84 25.19 11.18
C GLY A 350 2.73 25.70 12.62
N TRP A 351 1.57 25.54 13.24
CA TRP A 351 1.37 25.83 14.66
C TRP A 351 1.43 24.53 15.44
N GLU A 352 1.96 24.62 16.65
CA GLU A 352 2.05 23.53 17.62
C GLU A 352 1.17 23.86 18.82
N ILE A 353 0.78 22.83 19.56
CA ILE A 353 0.13 22.99 20.85
C ILE A 353 1.22 23.00 21.91
N ALA A 354 1.14 23.94 22.84
CA ALA A 354 2.04 24.02 23.98
C ALA A 354 1.28 24.24 25.28
N ILE A 355 1.84 23.74 26.36
CA ILE A 355 1.36 24.00 27.72
C ILE A 355 2.19 25.10 28.37
N VAL A 356 1.52 26.02 29.08
CA VAL A 356 2.18 27.03 29.91
C VAL A 356 2.72 26.39 31.19
N LYS A 357 4.04 26.45 31.38
CA LYS A 357 4.74 25.87 32.53
C LYS A 357 5.03 26.90 33.61
N ARG A 358 5.45 28.09 33.21
CA ARG A 358 5.82 29.18 34.12
C ARG A 358 5.50 30.52 33.47
N ILE A 359 5.02 31.46 34.27
CA ILE A 359 4.64 32.80 33.84
C ILE A 359 5.56 33.78 34.58
N ASP A 360 6.39 34.50 33.82
CA ASP A 360 7.29 35.52 34.33
C ASP A 360 6.83 36.91 33.84
N LYS A 361 7.49 37.98 34.29
CA LYS A 361 7.07 39.37 33.98
C LYS A 361 7.23 39.72 32.49
N PHE A 362 8.28 39.21 31.85
CA PHE A 362 8.67 39.56 30.47
C PHE A 362 8.62 38.37 29.49
N GLU A 363 8.39 37.17 30.00
CA GLU A 363 8.31 35.95 29.20
C GLU A 363 7.38 34.93 29.84
N THR A 364 6.94 33.94 29.06
CA THR A 364 6.24 32.76 29.55
C THR A 364 6.93 31.52 29.02
N VAL A 365 7.31 30.62 29.93
CA VAL A 365 7.90 29.32 29.59
C VAL A 365 6.80 28.35 29.21
N ILE A 366 6.99 27.72 28.06
CA ILE A 366 6.08 26.74 27.50
C ILE A 366 6.80 25.42 27.22
N GLN A 367 6.02 24.35 27.09
CA GLN A 367 6.48 23.07 26.56
C GLN A 367 5.56 22.62 25.42
N THR A 368 6.11 22.36 24.24
CA THR A 368 5.33 21.89 23.08
C THR A 368 4.93 20.43 23.22
N ALA A 369 3.95 19.99 22.43
CA ALA A 369 3.51 18.59 22.39
C ALA A 369 4.65 17.62 22.00
N ASN A 370 5.67 18.14 21.30
CA ASN A 370 6.89 17.41 20.93
C ASN A 370 7.95 17.41 22.05
N LYS A 371 7.62 17.90 23.25
CA LYS A 371 8.51 18.05 24.42
C LYS A 371 9.65 19.04 24.22
N GLU A 372 9.52 19.97 23.26
CA GLU A 372 10.45 21.09 23.13
C GLU A 372 10.08 22.17 24.15
N ASN A 373 11.05 22.65 24.92
CA ASN A 373 10.85 23.78 25.82
C ASN A 373 11.19 25.08 25.08
N GLY A 374 10.44 26.14 25.38
CA GLY A 374 10.71 27.45 24.81
C GLY A 374 10.01 28.57 25.56
N VAL A 375 10.14 29.78 25.05
CA VAL A 375 9.57 30.99 25.64
C VAL A 375 8.74 31.78 24.64
N ILE A 376 7.70 32.43 25.15
CA ILE A 376 6.95 33.49 24.46
C ILE A 376 7.38 34.81 25.10
N ASN A 377 7.93 35.72 24.29
CA ASN A 377 8.39 37.04 24.75
C ASN A 377 7.26 38.06 24.78
N TYR A 378 7.36 39.06 25.66
CA TYR A 378 6.35 40.12 25.80
C TYR A 378 5.98 40.81 24.48
N GLU A 379 6.97 41.07 23.62
CA GLU A 379 6.77 41.70 22.30
C GLU A 379 5.75 40.97 21.43
N ASP A 380 5.68 39.64 21.57
CA ASP A 380 4.80 38.80 20.76
C ASP A 380 3.34 38.88 21.22
N ILE A 381 3.08 39.22 22.49
CA ILE A 381 1.72 39.33 23.05
C ILE A 381 1.17 40.76 23.04
N ASN A 382 1.91 41.75 22.52
CA ASN A 382 1.46 43.16 22.46
C ASN A 382 0.07 43.34 21.82
N TRP A 383 -0.27 42.52 20.82
CA TRP A 383 -1.57 42.56 20.15
C TRP A 383 -2.74 42.18 21.08
N THR A 384 -2.48 41.51 22.20
CA THR A 384 -3.49 41.16 23.20
C THR A 384 -3.89 42.34 24.09
N ARG A 385 -3.06 43.40 24.13
CA ARG A 385 -3.18 44.58 25.00
C ARG A 385 -3.25 44.25 26.50
N LYS A 386 -2.65 43.13 26.90
CA LYS A 386 -2.66 42.58 28.26
C LYS A 386 -1.27 42.07 28.64
N ASN A 387 -1.02 41.93 29.95
CA ASN A 387 0.20 41.32 30.48
C ASN A 387 0.06 39.79 30.58
N PHE A 388 1.17 39.07 30.73
CA PHE A 388 1.20 37.60 30.79
C PHE A 388 0.30 37.00 31.88
N ASP A 389 0.32 37.59 33.07
CA ASP A 389 -0.52 37.23 34.23
C ASP A 389 -2.02 37.44 33.99
N GLN A 390 -2.38 38.28 33.01
CA GLN A 390 -3.76 38.53 32.61
C GLN A 390 -4.24 37.63 31.47
N ILE A 391 -3.31 37.01 30.70
CA ILE A 391 -3.65 36.19 29.53
C ILE A 391 -3.48 34.69 29.76
N PHE A 392 -2.61 34.29 30.69
CA PHE A 392 -2.28 32.89 30.95
C PHE A 392 -2.46 32.49 32.40
N LYS A 393 -2.74 31.21 32.59
CA LYS A 393 -2.59 30.47 33.83
C LYS A 393 -1.64 29.30 33.61
N ILE A 394 -1.01 28.83 34.69
CA ILE A 394 -0.22 27.61 34.64
C ILE A 394 -1.13 26.48 34.13
N ASN A 395 -0.57 25.68 33.23
CA ASN A 395 -1.21 24.59 32.50
C ASN A 395 -2.23 24.96 31.42
N ASP A 396 -2.31 26.22 31.02
CA ASP A 396 -3.07 26.61 29.83
C ASP A 396 -2.48 25.95 28.58
N LEU A 397 -3.35 25.41 27.73
CA LEU A 397 -3.00 24.96 26.39
C LEU A 397 -3.19 26.10 25.39
N VAL A 398 -2.18 26.37 24.59
CA VAL A 398 -2.17 27.45 23.61
C VAL A 398 -1.59 26.98 22.28
N TYR A 399 -2.01 27.64 21.19
CA TYR A 399 -1.30 27.49 19.92
C TYR A 399 -0.07 28.37 19.91
N VAL A 400 1.02 27.82 19.41
CA VAL A 400 2.28 28.54 19.25
C VAL A 400 2.90 28.27 17.88
N LYS A 401 3.67 29.22 17.36
CA LYS A 401 4.47 29.04 16.14
C LYS A 401 5.93 29.30 16.47
N LYS A 402 6.80 28.33 16.19
CA LYS A 402 8.25 28.51 16.35
C LYS A 402 8.74 29.64 15.43
N ILE A 403 9.45 30.61 16.02
CA ILE A 403 10.10 31.71 15.29
C ILE A 403 11.56 31.33 15.02
N SER A 404 12.25 30.89 16.07
CA SER A 404 13.63 30.42 16.07
C SER A 404 13.81 29.39 17.19
N ASP A 405 15.00 28.81 17.34
CA ASP A 405 15.25 27.84 18.41
C ASP A 405 14.96 28.43 19.79
N GLY A 406 14.09 27.75 20.55
CA GLY A 406 13.64 28.17 21.87
C GLY A 406 12.66 29.34 21.91
N ILE A 407 12.33 30.01 20.79
CA ILE A 407 11.46 31.20 20.78
C ILE A 407 10.18 30.92 19.98
N PHE A 408 9.04 31.22 20.61
CA PHE A 408 7.72 30.93 20.09
C PHE A 408 6.82 32.17 20.09
N SER A 409 5.93 32.20 19.11
CA SER A 409 4.88 33.20 18.96
C SER A 409 3.53 32.62 19.35
N LEU A 410 2.78 33.29 20.24
CA LEU A 410 1.39 33.01 20.57
C LEU A 410 0.50 33.14 19.33
N ARG A 411 -0.33 32.11 19.12
CA ARG A 411 -1.29 32.05 18.03
C ARG A 411 -2.70 31.82 18.56
N GLN A 412 -3.66 32.33 17.82
CA GLN A 412 -5.07 32.21 18.09
C GLN A 412 -5.76 31.84 16.78
N LEU A 413 -6.58 30.79 16.80
CA LEU A 413 -7.38 30.44 15.64
C LEU A 413 -8.36 31.59 15.35
N PRO A 414 -8.36 32.18 14.14
CA PRO A 414 -9.25 33.29 13.83
C PRO A 414 -10.72 32.92 14.05
N ASN A 415 -11.46 33.80 14.73
CA ASN A 415 -12.92 33.71 14.80
C ASN A 415 -13.52 34.83 13.95
N VAL A 416 -13.98 34.45 12.76
CA VAL A 416 -14.56 35.32 11.74
C VAL A 416 -15.91 34.73 11.38
N ASN A 417 -16.93 35.14 12.16
CA ASN A 417 -18.33 34.89 11.91
C ASN A 417 -19.05 36.23 11.76
#